data_AF-A0A6P0DVG6-F1
#
_entry.id   AF-A0A6P0DVG6-F1
#
_cell.length_a   1.000
_cell.length_b   1.000
_cell.length_c   1.000
_cell.angle_alpha   90.00
_cell.angle_beta   90.00
_cell.angle_gamma   90.00
#
_symmetry.space_group_name_H-M   'P 1'
#
loop_
_entity.id
_entity.type
_entity.pdbx_description
1 polymer ?
#
loop_
_entity_poly.entity_id
_entity_poly.type
_entity_poly.pdbx_seq_one_letter_code
_entity_poly.pdbx_strand_id
1 'polypeptide(L)'
;ICATSTPDNTFPATSVNIQNRLGMSHGFAFDVQAVCTGFVYAVTTADAYIRGGLAKRVLVIGAETFSRILDWNDRTTCVLFGDGAGAIILEATEGEGTVADRGVLTAHLRSDGSHKDKLYVDGGPSTTGTVGKLR
;
A
#
# COMPACT_ATOMS: atom_id res chain seq x y z
N ILE A 1 -3.22 7.36 2.68
CA ILE A 1 -2.66 6.00 2.89
C ILE A 1 -1.90 5.63 1.62
N CYS A 2 -0.62 5.26 1.73
CA CYS A 2 0.16 4.76 0.58
C CYS A 2 0.48 3.27 0.77
N ALA A 3 -0.08 2.43 -0.06
CA ALA A 3 0.31 1.03 -0.18
C ALA A 3 1.57 0.92 -1.03
N THR A 4 2.67 0.51 -0.40
CA THR A 4 3.97 0.37 -1.08
C THR A 4 4.85 -0.66 -0.36
N SER A 5 5.60 -1.42 -1.14
CA SER A 5 6.66 -2.33 -0.71
C SER A 5 8.05 -1.78 -1.06
N THR A 6 8.14 -0.72 -1.86
CA THR A 6 9.37 0.02 -2.13
C THR A 6 9.28 1.46 -1.61
N PRO A 7 9.23 1.67 -0.28
CA PRO A 7 9.18 3.02 0.27
C PRO A 7 10.46 3.81 -0.07
N ASP A 8 10.33 5.14 -0.18
CA ASP A 8 11.48 6.01 -0.45
C ASP A 8 12.57 5.90 0.62
N ASN A 9 12.14 5.77 1.89
CA ASN A 9 13.01 5.69 3.06
C ASN A 9 12.44 4.68 4.05
N THR A 10 13.29 4.11 4.91
CA THR A 10 12.82 3.33 6.07
C THR A 10 11.92 4.17 6.97
N PHE A 11 12.28 5.44 7.15
CA PHE A 11 11.46 6.49 7.73
C PHE A 11 11.99 7.85 7.25
N PRO A 12 11.15 8.89 7.13
CA PRO A 12 9.71 8.87 7.34
C PRO A 12 8.95 8.12 6.21
N ALA A 13 7.66 7.85 6.43
CA ALA A 13 6.81 7.16 5.46
C ALA A 13 6.71 7.91 4.12
N THR A 14 6.56 7.19 3.02
CA THR A 14 6.39 7.79 1.67
C THR A 14 5.14 8.66 1.62
N SER A 15 4.07 8.22 2.28
CA SER A 15 2.81 8.96 2.39
C SER A 15 2.92 10.34 3.04
N VAL A 16 3.83 10.58 4.01
CA VAL A 16 3.99 11.93 4.58
C VAL A 16 4.70 12.87 3.60
N ASN A 17 5.63 12.34 2.79
CA ASN A 17 6.23 13.11 1.70
C ASN A 17 5.17 13.47 0.64
N ILE A 18 4.29 12.53 0.30
CA ILE A 18 3.15 12.78 -0.59
C ILE A 18 2.22 13.84 -0.01
N GLN A 19 1.85 13.73 1.28
CA GLN A 19 1.01 14.70 1.98
C GLN A 19 1.59 16.11 1.89
N ASN A 20 2.89 16.27 2.18
CA ASN A 20 3.60 17.55 2.06
C ASN A 20 3.59 18.08 0.62
N ARG A 21 3.86 17.22 -0.38
CA ARG A 21 3.86 17.60 -1.80
C ARG A 21 2.48 18.01 -2.33
N LEU A 22 1.41 17.50 -1.73
CA LEU A 22 0.03 17.91 -2.01
C LEU A 22 -0.37 19.20 -1.27
N GLY A 23 0.51 19.78 -0.45
CA GLY A 23 0.21 20.98 0.34
C GLY A 23 -0.77 20.72 1.49
N MET A 24 -0.95 19.46 1.90
CA MET A 24 -1.86 19.09 2.97
C MET A 24 -1.21 19.32 4.34
N SER A 25 -1.80 20.20 5.15
CA SER A 25 -1.33 20.55 6.50
C SER A 25 -2.17 19.94 7.62
N HIS A 26 -3.18 19.16 7.29
CA HIS A 26 -4.08 18.49 8.24
C HIS A 26 -4.26 17.00 7.90
N GLY A 27 -4.84 16.26 8.85
CA GLY A 27 -5.04 14.82 8.74
C GLY A 27 -3.78 14.02 9.05
N PHE A 28 -3.83 12.71 8.77
CA PHE A 28 -2.76 11.76 9.03
C PHE A 28 -2.38 11.00 7.76
N ALA A 29 -1.12 10.60 7.66
CA ALA A 29 -0.57 9.86 6.55
C ALA A 29 0.33 8.72 7.07
N PHE A 30 0.19 7.54 6.47
CA PHE A 30 0.97 6.36 6.78
C PHE A 30 1.02 5.42 5.57
N ASP A 31 2.03 4.55 5.58
CA ASP A 31 2.23 3.53 4.56
C ASP A 31 1.65 2.18 5.01
N VAL A 32 1.19 1.39 4.04
CA VAL A 32 0.73 0.01 4.24
C VAL A 32 1.61 -0.91 3.39
N GLN A 33 2.31 -1.83 4.05
CA GLN A 33 3.15 -2.80 3.36
C GLN A 33 2.48 -4.17 3.39
N ALA A 34 1.86 -4.54 2.26
CA ALA A 34 1.33 -5.89 2.02
C ALA A 34 1.52 -6.34 0.56
N VAL A 35 2.60 -5.85 -0.09
CA VAL A 35 2.96 -6.20 -1.47
C VAL A 35 1.78 -5.98 -2.43
N CYS A 36 1.48 -6.93 -3.33
CA CYS A 36 0.44 -6.80 -4.35
C CYS A 36 -0.97 -6.61 -3.78
N THR A 37 -1.25 -7.02 -2.54
CA THR A 37 -2.55 -6.80 -1.89
C THR A 37 -2.59 -5.52 -1.05
N GLY A 38 -1.48 -4.77 -0.98
CA GLY A 38 -1.37 -3.52 -0.24
C GLY A 38 -2.51 -2.54 -0.55
N PHE A 39 -2.87 -2.38 -1.83
CA PHE A 39 -3.97 -1.49 -2.21
C PHE A 39 -5.32 -1.95 -1.63
N VAL A 40 -5.61 -3.26 -1.64
CA VAL A 40 -6.85 -3.82 -1.07
C VAL A 40 -6.89 -3.64 0.45
N TYR A 41 -5.75 -3.84 1.13
CA TYR A 41 -5.61 -3.57 2.56
C TYR A 41 -5.87 -2.10 2.85
N ALA A 42 -5.24 -1.19 2.10
CA ALA A 42 -5.40 0.24 2.27
C ALA A 42 -6.84 0.72 2.02
N VAL A 43 -7.54 0.16 1.01
CA VAL A 43 -8.97 0.43 0.77
C VAL A 43 -9.83 -0.05 1.94
N THR A 44 -9.59 -1.25 2.44
CA THR A 44 -10.34 -1.81 3.58
C THR A 44 -10.11 -0.99 4.85
N THR A 45 -8.88 -0.54 5.10
CA THR A 45 -8.55 0.37 6.20
C THR A 45 -9.22 1.72 6.04
N ALA A 46 -9.24 2.28 4.82
CA ALA A 46 -9.90 3.54 4.54
C ALA A 46 -11.43 3.47 4.76
N ASP A 47 -12.07 2.38 4.31
CA ASP A 47 -13.49 2.11 4.57
C ASP A 47 -13.78 2.06 6.08
N ALA A 48 -12.95 1.33 6.85
CA ALA A 48 -13.10 1.24 8.29
C ALA A 48 -12.95 2.60 8.99
N TYR A 49 -12.01 3.45 8.54
CA TYR A 49 -11.86 4.81 9.09
C TYR A 49 -13.03 5.73 8.74
N ILE A 50 -13.57 5.61 7.52
CA ILE A 50 -14.73 6.39 7.10
C ILE A 50 -15.97 5.99 7.92
N ARG A 51 -16.27 4.70 7.97
CA ARG A 51 -17.42 4.16 8.71
C ARG A 51 -17.30 4.35 10.22
N GLY A 52 -16.08 4.31 10.75
CA GLY A 52 -15.78 4.59 12.15
C GLY A 52 -15.74 6.09 12.50
N GLY A 53 -15.96 6.99 11.54
CA GLY A 53 -15.97 8.44 11.77
C GLY A 53 -14.61 9.09 11.99
N LEU A 54 -13.50 8.35 11.83
CA LEU A 54 -12.14 8.87 11.95
C LEU A 54 -11.73 9.73 10.75
N ALA A 55 -12.36 9.53 9.59
CA ALA A 55 -12.11 10.32 8.39
C ALA A 55 -13.40 10.53 7.59
N LYS A 56 -13.51 11.68 6.90
CA LYS A 56 -14.58 11.91 5.91
C LYS A 56 -14.14 11.64 4.49
N ARG A 57 -12.85 11.82 4.20
CA ARG A 57 -12.24 11.62 2.89
C ARG A 57 -10.86 11.04 3.08
N VAL A 58 -10.53 9.99 2.33
CA VAL A 58 -9.26 9.29 2.40
C VAL A 58 -8.69 9.13 0.99
N LEU A 59 -7.48 9.64 0.78
CA LEU A 59 -6.68 9.36 -0.42
C LEU A 59 -5.95 8.03 -0.22
N VAL A 60 -6.25 7.05 -1.06
CA VAL A 60 -5.62 5.73 -1.09
C VAL A 60 -4.76 5.63 -2.34
N ILE A 61 -3.48 5.34 -2.16
CA ILE A 61 -2.48 5.29 -3.22
C ILE A 61 -1.88 3.89 -3.21
N GLY A 62 -1.68 3.27 -4.36
CA GLY A 62 -0.77 2.15 -4.54
C GLY A 62 0.39 2.62 -5.42
N ALA A 63 1.62 2.51 -4.94
CA ALA A 63 2.79 2.96 -5.70
C ALA A 63 3.97 2.03 -5.46
N GLU A 64 4.60 1.57 -6.53
CA GLU A 64 5.74 0.66 -6.47
C GLU A 64 6.81 1.07 -7.49
N THR A 65 8.06 0.84 -7.08
CA THR A 65 9.24 0.96 -7.93
C THR A 65 10.11 -0.27 -7.81
N PHE A 66 9.52 -1.44 -8.11
CA PHE A 66 10.19 -2.73 -7.99
C PHE A 66 11.49 -2.79 -8.80
N SER A 67 11.62 -2.04 -9.90
CA SER A 67 12.85 -1.96 -10.70
C SER A 67 14.10 -1.68 -9.87
N ARG A 68 13.98 -0.98 -8.73
CA ARG A 68 15.09 -0.67 -7.80
C ARG A 68 15.60 -1.89 -7.03
N ILE A 69 14.75 -2.89 -6.82
CA ILE A 69 15.06 -4.09 -6.05
C ILE A 69 15.09 -5.36 -6.91
N LEU A 70 15.08 -5.26 -8.25
CA LEU A 70 15.25 -6.42 -9.12
C LEU A 70 16.72 -6.80 -9.28
N ASP A 71 16.96 -8.10 -9.43
CA ASP A 71 18.20 -8.65 -9.92
C ASP A 71 18.10 -8.83 -11.44
N TRP A 72 18.77 -7.97 -12.19
CA TRP A 72 18.69 -7.96 -13.65
C TRP A 72 19.32 -9.18 -14.32
N ASN A 73 20.11 -9.97 -13.58
CA ASN A 73 20.64 -11.24 -14.07
C ASN A 73 19.65 -12.40 -13.87
N ASP A 74 18.66 -12.24 -13.00
CA ASP A 74 17.63 -13.23 -12.76
C ASP A 74 16.41 -12.98 -13.67
N ARG A 75 16.35 -13.75 -14.75
CA ARG A 75 15.26 -13.68 -15.73
C ARG A 75 13.91 -14.17 -15.19
N THR A 76 13.88 -14.87 -14.06
CA THR A 76 12.60 -15.37 -13.49
C THR A 76 11.79 -14.23 -12.88
N THR A 77 12.44 -13.15 -12.43
CA THR A 77 11.80 -11.99 -11.81
C THR A 77 11.89 -10.72 -12.67
N CYS A 78 13.03 -10.45 -13.32
CA CYS A 78 13.29 -9.14 -13.94
C CYS A 78 12.39 -8.78 -15.14
N VAL A 79 11.70 -9.75 -15.72
CA VAL A 79 10.77 -9.55 -16.84
C VAL A 79 9.31 -9.36 -16.39
N LEU A 80 9.01 -9.60 -15.11
CA LEU A 80 7.64 -9.59 -14.58
C LEU A 80 7.31 -8.30 -13.83
N PHE A 81 8.28 -7.77 -13.10
CA PHE A 81 8.07 -6.63 -12.22
C PHE A 81 8.46 -5.32 -12.90
N GLY A 82 7.71 -4.27 -12.57
CA GLY A 82 7.93 -2.94 -13.07
C GLY A 82 7.47 -1.89 -12.07
N ASP A 83 7.47 -0.64 -12.54
CA ASP A 83 7.14 0.52 -11.73
C ASP A 83 5.76 1.04 -12.12
N GLY A 84 5.00 1.50 -11.14
CA GLY A 84 3.66 2.00 -11.39
C GLY A 84 3.05 2.65 -10.17
N ALA A 85 2.09 3.53 -10.40
CA ALA A 85 1.30 4.14 -9.35
C ALA A 85 -0.15 4.34 -9.78
N GLY A 86 -1.07 4.21 -8.83
CA GLY A 86 -2.49 4.48 -8.99
C GLY A 86 -3.07 5.02 -7.68
N ALA A 87 -4.16 5.76 -7.77
CA ALA A 87 -4.79 6.34 -6.59
C ALA A 87 -6.31 6.45 -6.76
N ILE A 88 -7.01 6.36 -5.64
CA ILE A 88 -8.44 6.66 -5.52
C ILE A 88 -8.68 7.57 -4.32
N ILE A 89 -9.76 8.33 -4.38
CA ILE A 89 -10.29 9.06 -3.23
C ILE A 89 -11.57 8.34 -2.81
N LEU A 90 -11.64 7.96 -1.54
CA LEU A 90 -12.85 7.47 -0.89
C LEU A 90 -13.45 8.60 -0.06
N GLU A 91 -14.76 8.78 -0.14
CA GLU A 91 -15.49 9.81 0.58
C GLU A 91 -16.71 9.19 1.27
N ALA A 92 -16.95 9.62 2.50
CA ALA A 92 -18.14 9.29 3.26
C ALA A 92 -19.39 9.79 2.53
N THR A 93 -20.35 8.90 2.32
CA THR A 93 -21.68 9.23 1.82
C THR A 93 -22.71 8.55 2.71
N GLU A 94 -23.82 9.22 2.98
CA GLU A 94 -24.95 8.59 3.67
C GLU A 94 -25.69 7.67 2.70
N GLY A 95 -26.03 6.47 3.17
CA GLY A 95 -26.79 5.46 2.43
C GLY A 95 -28.05 5.08 3.21
N GLU A 96 -29.02 4.49 2.51
CA GLU A 96 -30.30 4.07 3.10
C GLU A 96 -30.21 2.69 3.80
N GLY A 97 -29.02 2.08 3.83
CA GLY A 97 -28.77 0.74 4.35
C GLY A 97 -29.24 -0.37 3.41
N THR A 98 -29.39 -0.08 2.12
CA THR A 98 -29.95 -1.02 1.13
C THR A 98 -28.88 -1.53 0.16
N VAL A 99 -29.19 -2.60 -0.57
CA VAL A 99 -28.29 -3.14 -1.61
C VAL A 99 -28.06 -2.19 -2.79
N ALA A 100 -28.84 -1.11 -2.90
CA ALA A 100 -28.65 -0.07 -3.91
C ALA A 100 -27.56 0.94 -3.50
N ASP A 101 -27.14 0.95 -2.23
CA ASP A 101 -26.10 1.85 -1.76
C ASP A 101 -24.75 1.53 -2.40
N ARG A 102 -23.93 2.56 -2.59
CA ARG A 102 -22.58 2.44 -3.14
C ARG A 102 -21.55 2.37 -2.02
N GLY A 103 -20.55 1.53 -2.18
CA GLY A 103 -19.44 1.43 -1.24
C GLY A 103 -18.81 0.05 -1.22
N VAL A 104 -18.03 -0.22 -0.18
CA VAL A 104 -17.48 -1.56 0.08
C VAL A 104 -18.58 -2.43 0.69
N LEU A 105 -19.05 -3.41 -0.07
CA LEU A 105 -20.09 -4.34 0.41
C LEU A 105 -19.54 -5.34 1.44
N THR A 106 -18.36 -5.89 1.16
CA THR A 106 -17.63 -6.80 2.05
C THR A 106 -16.14 -6.76 1.73
N ALA A 107 -15.31 -7.06 2.73
CA ALA A 107 -13.87 -7.23 2.58
C ALA A 107 -13.40 -8.44 3.40
N HIS A 108 -12.53 -9.25 2.81
CA HIS A 108 -11.95 -10.43 3.46
C HIS A 108 -10.43 -10.39 3.31
N LEU A 109 -9.73 -10.02 4.38
CA LEU A 109 -8.27 -9.98 4.42
C LEU A 109 -7.75 -11.28 5.06
N ARG A 110 -6.76 -11.90 4.43
CA ARG A 110 -6.13 -13.16 4.87
C ARG A 110 -4.64 -13.14 4.56
N SER A 111 -3.87 -13.86 5.36
CA SER A 111 -2.43 -14.05 5.17
C SER A 111 -2.02 -15.44 5.64
N ASP A 112 -1.10 -16.08 4.92
CA ASP A 112 -0.43 -17.31 5.35
C ASP A 112 1.09 -17.09 5.32
N GLY A 113 1.66 -16.88 6.51
CA GLY A 113 3.09 -16.60 6.66
C GLY A 113 3.99 -17.82 6.43
N SER A 114 3.45 -19.04 6.40
CA SER A 114 4.24 -20.27 6.16
C SER A 114 4.86 -20.32 4.76
N HIS A 115 4.42 -19.45 3.87
CA HIS A 115 4.86 -19.36 2.47
C HIS A 115 5.79 -18.18 2.17
N LYS A 116 6.36 -17.55 3.19
CA LYS A 116 7.28 -16.41 3.05
C LYS A 116 8.37 -16.65 1.99
N ASP A 117 8.94 -17.85 1.97
CA ASP A 117 10.09 -18.17 1.11
C ASP A 117 9.73 -18.32 -0.38
N LYS A 118 8.45 -18.16 -0.75
CA LYS A 118 7.99 -18.19 -2.15
C LYS A 118 8.26 -16.89 -2.91
N LEU A 119 8.26 -15.74 -2.22
CA LEU A 119 8.53 -14.43 -2.82
C LEU A 119 8.95 -13.46 -1.71
N TYR A 120 10.20 -13.01 -1.73
CA TYR A 120 10.76 -12.17 -0.67
C TYR A 120 11.87 -11.27 -1.20
N VAL A 121 12.31 -10.31 -0.39
CA VAL A 121 13.58 -9.62 -0.61
C VAL A 121 14.63 -10.18 0.33
N ASP A 122 15.83 -10.47 -0.19
CA ASP A 122 16.93 -11.01 0.60
C ASP A 122 17.65 -9.96 1.48
N GLY A 123 17.09 -8.75 1.56
CA GLY A 123 17.58 -7.64 2.35
C GLY A 123 16.62 -7.18 3.44
N GLY A 124 17.12 -6.31 4.30
CA GLY A 124 16.33 -5.68 5.35
C GLY A 124 17.21 -4.75 6.19
N PRO A 125 16.73 -3.53 6.51
CA PRO A 125 17.53 -2.54 7.25
C PRO A 125 17.96 -3.06 8.63
N SER A 126 17.18 -3.94 9.26
CA SER A 126 17.48 -4.54 10.56
C SER A 126 18.21 -5.88 10.50
N THR A 127 18.29 -6.53 9.33
CA THR A 127 18.86 -7.88 9.19
C THR A 127 20.19 -7.86 8.48
N THR A 128 20.24 -7.27 7.28
CA THR A 128 21.43 -7.25 6.43
C THR A 128 22.04 -5.86 6.28
N GLY A 129 21.32 -4.81 6.69
CA GLY A 129 21.74 -3.42 6.47
C GLY A 129 21.69 -3.00 5.00
N THR A 130 21.08 -3.81 4.14
CA THR A 130 20.89 -3.53 2.71
C THR A 130 19.42 -3.63 2.35
N VAL A 131 19.02 -3.03 1.22
CA VAL A 131 17.66 -3.19 0.67
C VAL A 131 17.42 -4.59 0.12
N GLY A 132 18.48 -5.27 -0.34
CA GLY A 132 18.40 -6.58 -0.98
C GLY A 132 17.79 -6.56 -2.37
N LYS A 133 17.54 -7.75 -2.90
CA LYS A 133 16.91 -8.00 -4.19
C LYS A 133 15.72 -8.94 -4.01
N LEU A 134 14.74 -8.77 -4.89
CA LEU A 134 13.58 -9.65 -5.00
C LEU A 134 14.02 -11.05 -5.42
N ARG A 135 13.49 -12.07 -4.76
CA ARG A 135 13.74 -13.51 -4.91
C ARG A 135 12.43 -14.27 -4.97
#